data_AF-A0A4R3AKY3-F1
#
_entry.id   AF-A0A4R3AKY3-F1
#
_cell.length_a   1.000
_cell.length_b   1.000
_cell.length_c   1.000
_cell.angle_alpha   90.00
_cell.angle_beta   90.00
_cell.angle_gamma   90.00
#
_symmetry.space_group_name_H-M   'P 1'
#
loop_
_entity.id
_entity.type
_entity.pdbx_description
1 polymer ?
#
loop_
_entity_poly.entity_id
_entity_poly.type
_entity_poly.pdbx_seq_one_letter_code
_entity_poly.pdbx_strand_id
1 'polypeptide(L)'
;METMLIQMDKHKKVVNWIVINRFLFFIASGLLLISCHTKKMVNRNENDIIKNNCSGFTLNHTTKYQQIPDSVILYGKIKICATGMKVANSTILITHDSGTEFKTQTDKNGNYKIIIREGFNKIKVDGSSSYIDIPSTYLGMFGGCIEMDMNLMSVVSFVNEMNDTSLKKEVEKLRK
;
A
#
# COMPACT_ATOMS: atom_id res chain seq x y z
N MET A 1 21.53 -18.16 60.74
CA MET A 1 20.50 -17.12 60.44
C MET A 1 21.03 -16.01 59.53
N GLU A 2 22.35 -15.78 59.46
CA GLU A 2 22.96 -14.75 58.58
C GLU A 2 23.00 -15.10 57.09
N THR A 3 22.97 -16.39 56.72
CA THR A 3 23.08 -16.82 55.31
C THR A 3 21.82 -16.59 54.47
N MET A 4 20.63 -16.52 55.08
CA MET A 4 19.38 -16.25 54.35
C MET A 4 19.20 -14.76 54.02
N LEU A 5 19.68 -13.85 54.88
CA LEU A 5 19.57 -12.41 54.66
C LEU A 5 20.41 -11.94 53.47
N ILE A 6 21.59 -12.54 53.26
CA ILE A 6 22.48 -12.24 52.13
C ILE A 6 21.89 -12.73 50.79
N GLN A 7 21.19 -13.87 50.80
CA GLN A 7 20.51 -14.43 49.63
C GLN A 7 19.31 -13.56 49.21
N MET A 8 18.53 -13.05 50.16
CA MET A 8 17.39 -12.17 49.87
C MET A 8 17.79 -10.80 49.32
N ASP A 9 18.92 -10.24 49.75
CA ASP A 9 19.42 -8.95 49.24
C ASP A 9 19.96 -9.05 47.80
N LYS A 10 20.65 -10.15 47.47
CA LYS A 10 21.06 -10.44 46.08
C LYS A 10 19.86 -10.63 45.16
N HIS A 11 18.82 -11.32 45.60
CA HIS A 11 17.63 -11.56 44.79
C HIS A 11 16.85 -10.27 44.50
N LYS A 12 16.76 -9.33 45.46
CA LYS A 12 16.15 -8.01 45.24
C LYS A 12 16.93 -7.17 44.23
N LYS A 13 18.27 -7.17 44.28
CA LYS A 13 19.10 -6.42 43.33
C LYS A 13 18.98 -6.96 41.89
N VAL A 14 18.91 -8.29 41.72
CA VAL A 14 18.74 -8.92 40.40
C VAL A 14 17.36 -8.63 39.81
N VAL A 15 16.30 -8.71 40.63
CA VAL A 15 14.93 -8.40 40.18
C VAL A 15 14.80 -6.91 39.80
N ASN A 16 15.40 -6.00 40.57
CA ASN A 16 15.37 -4.57 40.26
C ASN A 16 16.15 -4.23 38.98
N TRP A 17 17.28 -4.92 38.73
CA TRP A 17 18.05 -4.76 37.50
C TRP A 17 17.27 -5.24 36.26
N ILE A 18 16.56 -6.37 36.34
CA ILE A 18 15.74 -6.91 35.24
C ILE A 18 14.54 -5.98 34.94
N VAL A 19 13.91 -5.41 35.97
CA VAL A 19 12.77 -4.49 35.79
C VAL A 19 13.21 -3.16 35.16
N ILE A 20 14.33 -2.59 35.59
CA ILE A 20 14.88 -1.34 35.02
C ILE A 20 15.31 -1.55 33.56
N ASN A 21 15.94 -2.69 33.24
CA ASN A 21 16.37 -2.97 31.87
C ASN A 21 15.18 -3.26 30.92
N ARG A 22 14.10 -3.89 31.41
CA ARG A 22 12.87 -4.03 30.62
C ARG A 22 12.19 -2.69 30.36
N PHE A 23 12.19 -1.77 31.33
CA PHE A 23 11.60 -0.44 31.14
C PHE A 23 12.38 0.40 30.11
N LEU A 24 13.71 0.29 30.10
CA LEU A 24 14.56 0.96 29.10
C LEU A 24 14.37 0.41 27.68
N PHE A 25 14.10 -0.90 27.53
CA PHE A 25 13.80 -1.51 26.22
C PHE A 25 12.44 -1.09 25.65
N PHE A 26 11.46 -0.76 26.50
CA PHE A 26 10.17 -0.22 26.06
C PHE A 26 10.25 1.26 25.64
N ILE A 27 11.14 2.05 26.24
CA ILE A 27 11.34 3.46 25.82
C ILE A 27 12.12 3.54 24.50
N ALA A 28 13.07 2.63 24.26
CA ALA A 28 13.82 2.57 23.00
C ALA A 28 13.00 2.02 21.82
N SER A 29 11.98 1.19 22.07
CA SER A 29 11.05 0.70 21.03
C SER A 29 9.82 1.60 20.84
N GLY A 30 9.47 2.41 21.85
CA GLY A 30 8.35 3.36 21.78
C GLY A 30 8.63 4.65 20.99
N LEU A 31 9.89 4.94 20.65
CA LEU A 31 10.28 6.16 19.93
C LEU A 31 10.41 6.00 18.40
N LEU A 32 10.07 4.84 17.83
CA LEU A 32 10.27 4.56 16.40
C LEU A 32 8.98 4.41 15.56
N LEU A 33 7.79 4.69 16.11
CA LEU A 33 6.53 4.47 15.38
C LEU A 33 5.54 5.65 15.36
N ILE A 34 6.02 6.90 15.51
CA ILE A 34 5.21 8.08 15.16
C ILE A 34 6.05 9.09 14.37
N SER A 35 6.60 8.62 13.25
CA SER A 35 6.67 9.48 12.07
C SER A 35 5.78 8.85 11.02
N CYS A 36 4.48 8.91 11.28
CA CYS A 36 3.52 8.98 10.20
C CYS A 36 3.84 10.30 9.48
N HIS A 37 4.81 10.27 8.58
CA HIS A 37 4.89 11.27 7.52
C HIS A 37 3.60 11.09 6.71
N THR A 38 2.52 11.70 7.18
CA THR A 38 1.60 12.38 6.28
C THR A 38 2.48 13.32 5.48
N LYS A 39 2.97 12.81 4.34
CA LYS A 39 3.47 13.66 3.27
C LYS A 39 2.35 14.66 3.05
N LYS A 40 2.56 15.86 3.57
CA LYS A 40 1.72 17.03 3.38
C LYS A 40 1.42 17.03 1.89
N MET A 41 0.19 16.67 1.52
CA MET A 41 -0.21 16.70 0.13
C MET A 41 0.05 18.13 -0.32
N VAL A 42 0.92 18.25 -1.31
CA VAL A 42 1.24 19.51 -1.96
C VAL A 42 -0.10 20.18 -2.25
N ASN A 43 -0.21 21.43 -1.79
CA ASN A 43 -1.35 22.34 -1.81
C ASN A 43 -2.01 22.42 -3.21
N ARG A 44 -2.69 21.36 -3.63
CA ARG A 44 -3.54 21.29 -4.82
C ARG A 44 -4.97 21.39 -4.34
N ASN A 45 -5.73 22.28 -4.97
CA ASN A 45 -7.15 22.45 -4.69
C ASN A 45 -7.83 21.06 -4.80
N GLU A 46 -8.70 20.72 -3.86
CA GLU A 46 -9.45 19.44 -3.85
C GLU A 46 -10.17 19.22 -5.19
N ASN A 47 -10.67 20.30 -5.79
CA ASN A 47 -11.26 20.32 -7.11
C ASN A 47 -10.29 19.89 -8.23
N ASP A 48 -8.99 20.19 -8.11
CA ASP A 48 -7.97 19.77 -9.07
C ASP A 48 -7.63 18.28 -8.93
N ILE A 49 -7.72 17.73 -7.73
CA ILE A 49 -7.53 16.29 -7.48
C ILE A 49 -8.66 15.53 -8.16
N ILE A 50 -9.91 15.93 -7.92
CA ILE A 50 -11.09 15.29 -8.51
C ILE A 50 -11.07 15.39 -10.04
N LYS A 51 -10.76 16.57 -10.59
CA LYS A 51 -10.74 16.80 -12.05
C LYS A 51 -9.67 15.97 -12.78
N ASN A 52 -8.55 15.68 -12.13
CA ASN A 52 -7.43 14.93 -12.72
C ASN A 52 -7.35 13.49 -12.20
N ASN A 53 -8.41 12.97 -11.59
CA ASN A 53 -8.44 11.62 -11.05
C ASN A 53 -8.80 10.62 -12.16
N CYS A 54 -7.79 10.05 -12.79
CA CYS A 54 -7.94 9.05 -13.84
C CYS A 54 -7.46 7.67 -13.38
N SER A 55 -8.01 6.59 -13.95
CA SER A 55 -7.37 5.28 -13.94
C SER A 55 -6.83 4.97 -15.33
N GLY A 56 -5.71 4.26 -15.40
CA GLY A 56 -5.17 3.81 -16.68
C GLY A 56 -3.88 3.04 -16.54
N PHE A 57 -3.43 2.45 -17.63
CA PHE A 57 -2.16 1.74 -17.70
C PHE A 57 -1.50 1.95 -19.06
N THR A 58 -0.19 1.78 -19.10
CA THR A 58 0.58 1.64 -20.34
C THR A 58 1.12 0.23 -20.41
N LEU A 59 1.27 -0.31 -21.61
CA LEU A 59 1.76 -1.66 -21.82
C LEU A 59 2.81 -1.63 -22.92
N ASN A 60 4.06 -1.90 -22.55
CA ASN A 60 5.19 -1.98 -23.44
C ASN A 60 5.76 -3.40 -23.43
N HIS A 61 5.57 -4.12 -24.53
CA HIS A 61 6.22 -5.41 -24.73
C HIS A 61 7.72 -5.20 -24.98
N THR A 62 8.55 -5.91 -24.22
CA THR A 62 10.00 -5.87 -24.42
C THR A 62 10.46 -7.19 -25.03
N THR A 63 11.45 -7.13 -25.91
CA THR A 63 12.09 -8.31 -26.53
C THR A 63 13.07 -9.02 -25.59
N LYS A 64 13.05 -8.69 -24.29
CA LYS A 64 13.88 -9.36 -23.29
C LYS A 64 13.25 -10.70 -22.96
N TYR A 65 13.78 -11.77 -23.56
CA TYR A 65 13.34 -13.12 -23.24
C TYR A 65 14.10 -13.66 -22.04
N GLN A 66 13.38 -14.17 -21.05
CA GLN A 66 13.95 -15.03 -20.02
C GLN A 66 13.41 -16.45 -20.22
N GLN A 67 14.31 -17.45 -20.25
CA GLN A 67 13.93 -18.85 -20.42
C GLN A 67 13.30 -19.41 -19.14
N ILE A 68 12.09 -18.96 -18.80
CA ILE A 68 11.31 -19.44 -17.66
C ILE A 68 10.02 -20.07 -18.20
N PRO A 69 9.94 -21.42 -18.31
CA PRO A 69 8.86 -22.14 -18.98
C PRO A 69 7.46 -21.62 -18.62
N ASP A 70 6.59 -21.51 -19.62
CA ASP A 70 5.17 -21.15 -19.53
C ASP A 70 4.87 -19.86 -18.75
N SER A 71 5.83 -18.93 -18.71
CA SER A 71 5.72 -17.72 -17.90
C SER A 71 5.99 -16.43 -18.66
N VAL A 72 5.43 -15.35 -18.12
CA VAL A 72 5.68 -13.97 -18.51
C VAL A 72 6.12 -13.20 -17.28
N ILE A 73 7.10 -12.31 -17.45
CA ILE A 73 7.49 -11.37 -16.42
C ILE A 73 6.74 -10.06 -16.64
N LEU A 74 5.90 -9.69 -15.69
CA LEU A 74 5.28 -8.37 -15.64
C LEU A 74 6.01 -7.51 -14.61
N TYR A 75 6.41 -6.32 -15.01
CA TYR A 75 7.04 -5.35 -14.11
C TYR A 75 6.61 -3.95 -14.48
N GLY A 76 6.80 -3.00 -13.56
CA GLY A 76 6.48 -1.60 -13.84
C GLY A 76 6.36 -0.79 -12.57
N LYS A 77 5.69 0.36 -12.68
CA LYS A 77 5.55 1.34 -11.62
C LYS A 77 4.09 1.69 -11.38
N ILE A 78 3.79 1.99 -10.11
CA ILE A 78 2.47 2.38 -9.66
C ILE A 78 2.51 3.78 -9.08
N LYS A 79 1.60 4.63 -9.55
CA LYS A 79 1.38 5.98 -9.00
C LYS A 79 -0.11 6.32 -8.94
N ILE A 80 -0.46 7.26 -8.08
CA ILE A 80 -1.80 7.87 -8.04
C ILE A 80 -1.90 8.86 -9.22
N CYS A 81 -2.94 8.76 -10.05
CA CYS A 81 -3.06 9.64 -11.23
C CYS A 81 -3.09 11.13 -10.85
N ALA A 82 -3.97 11.51 -9.91
CA ALA A 82 -4.20 12.90 -9.57
C ALA A 82 -2.98 13.63 -8.99
N THR A 83 -2.12 12.91 -8.25
CA THR A 83 -0.97 13.50 -7.55
C THR A 83 0.36 13.17 -8.20
N GLY A 84 0.43 12.09 -8.99
CA GLY A 84 1.67 11.51 -9.49
C GLY A 84 2.50 10.81 -8.39
N MET A 85 1.98 10.70 -7.17
CA MET A 85 2.70 10.07 -6.06
C MET A 85 2.82 8.57 -6.30
N LYS A 86 4.05 8.06 -6.16
CA LYS A 86 4.34 6.62 -6.17
C LYS A 86 3.66 5.92 -5.00
N VAL A 87 3.07 4.76 -5.24
CA VAL A 87 2.34 3.99 -4.23
C VAL A 87 3.22 2.85 -3.75
N ALA A 88 3.65 2.90 -2.49
CA ALA A 88 4.42 1.81 -1.86
C ALA A 88 3.47 0.81 -1.17
N ASN A 89 3.93 -0.44 -1.00
CA ASN A 89 3.19 -1.55 -0.36
C ASN A 89 1.76 -1.78 -0.93
N SER A 90 1.48 -1.35 -2.16
CA SER A 90 0.25 -1.67 -2.86
C SER A 90 0.22 -3.15 -3.23
N THR A 91 -0.93 -3.79 -3.05
CA THR A 91 -1.11 -5.20 -3.42
C THR A 91 -1.56 -5.29 -4.86
N ILE A 92 -0.85 -6.10 -5.64
CA ILE A 92 -1.17 -6.44 -7.02
C ILE A 92 -1.62 -7.89 -7.04
N LEU A 93 -2.85 -8.11 -7.48
CA LEU A 93 -3.45 -9.42 -7.69
C LEU A 93 -3.68 -9.63 -9.19
N ILE A 94 -3.11 -10.70 -9.72
CA ILE A 94 -3.30 -11.13 -11.10
C ILE A 94 -4.02 -12.46 -11.09
N THR A 95 -5.15 -12.55 -11.79
CA THR A 95 -5.94 -13.77 -11.91
C THR A 95 -5.92 -14.23 -13.36
N HIS A 96 -5.29 -15.37 -13.59
CA HIS A 96 -5.28 -16.05 -14.88
C HIS A 96 -6.68 -16.58 -15.22
N ASP A 97 -7.01 -16.74 -16.51
CA ASP A 97 -8.31 -17.25 -16.96
C ASP A 97 -8.67 -18.64 -16.38
N SER A 98 -7.66 -19.47 -16.12
CA SER A 98 -7.79 -20.76 -15.43
C SER A 98 -8.11 -20.65 -13.93
N GLY A 99 -8.24 -19.43 -13.40
CA GLY A 99 -8.48 -19.13 -11.98
C GLY A 99 -7.23 -19.11 -11.09
N THR A 100 -6.03 -19.32 -11.65
CA THR A 100 -4.78 -19.25 -10.87
C THR A 100 -4.46 -17.81 -10.48
N GLU A 101 -4.14 -17.58 -9.21
CA GLU A 101 -3.79 -16.25 -8.69
C GLU A 101 -2.29 -16.06 -8.49
N PHE A 102 -1.79 -14.88 -8.84
CA PHE A 102 -0.43 -14.42 -8.56
C PHE A 102 -0.51 -13.11 -7.79
N LYS A 103 0.29 -12.97 -6.72
CA LYS A 103 0.28 -11.80 -5.84
C LYS A 103 1.69 -11.23 -5.69
N THR A 104 1.80 -9.91 -5.71
CA THR A 104 3.04 -9.19 -5.35
C THR A 104 2.71 -7.87 -4.67
N GLN A 105 3.73 -7.22 -4.12
CA GLN A 105 3.62 -5.87 -3.55
C GLN A 105 4.64 -4.93 -4.18
N THR A 106 4.27 -3.66 -4.30
CA THR A 106 5.19 -2.61 -4.75
C THR A 106 6.22 -2.26 -3.68
N ASP A 107 7.45 -1.97 -4.09
CA ASP A 107 8.50 -1.46 -3.22
C ASP A 107 8.24 0.00 -2.76
N LYS A 108 9.17 0.56 -1.97
CA LYS A 108 9.12 1.96 -1.49
C LYS A 108 9.06 3.03 -2.60
N ASN A 109 9.45 2.67 -3.81
CA ASN A 109 9.48 3.53 -4.98
C ASN A 109 8.28 3.28 -5.91
N GLY A 110 7.34 2.42 -5.51
CA GLY A 110 6.19 2.02 -6.31
C GLY A 110 6.53 1.07 -7.45
N ASN A 111 7.73 0.49 -7.49
CA ASN A 111 8.07 -0.50 -8.50
C ASN A 111 7.55 -1.88 -8.10
N TYR A 112 7.19 -2.71 -9.07
CA TYR A 112 6.86 -4.10 -8.84
C TYR A 112 7.46 -5.01 -9.92
N LYS A 113 7.56 -6.29 -9.60
CA LYS A 113 7.89 -7.37 -10.53
C LYS A 113 7.15 -8.63 -10.09
N ILE A 114 6.59 -9.35 -11.05
CA ILE A 114 5.89 -10.61 -10.81
C ILE A 114 6.05 -11.53 -12.01
N ILE A 115 6.16 -12.83 -11.73
CA ILE A 115 6.18 -13.89 -12.74
C ILE A 115 4.78 -14.50 -12.73
N ILE A 116 4.15 -14.54 -13.90
CA ILE A 116 2.80 -15.06 -14.09
C ILE A 116 2.80 -16.09 -15.21
N ARG A 117 1.69 -16.81 -15.38
CA ARG A 117 1.48 -17.66 -16.56
C ARG A 117 1.19 -16.81 -17.80
N GLU A 118 1.63 -17.30 -18.95
CA GLU A 118 1.17 -16.77 -20.24
C GLU A 118 -0.34 -16.93 -20.39
N GLY A 119 -0.98 -16.04 -21.15
CA GLY A 119 -2.42 -16.10 -21.39
C GLY A 119 -3.18 -14.84 -20.98
N PHE A 120 -4.50 -15.00 -20.87
CA PHE A 120 -5.39 -13.93 -20.45
C PHE A 120 -5.42 -13.78 -18.94
N ASN A 121 -5.24 -12.54 -18.49
CA ASN A 121 -5.11 -12.23 -17.07
C ASN A 121 -5.97 -11.01 -16.73
N LYS A 122 -6.66 -11.07 -15.61
CA LYS A 122 -7.29 -9.91 -14.95
C LYS A 122 -6.32 -9.35 -13.93
N ILE A 123 -6.22 -8.04 -13.82
CA ILE A 123 -5.32 -7.40 -12.85
C ILE A 123 -6.14 -6.49 -11.94
N LYS A 124 -5.98 -6.69 -10.64
CA LYS A 124 -6.49 -5.79 -9.62
C LYS A 124 -5.32 -5.22 -8.83
N VAL A 125 -5.33 -3.91 -8.64
CA VAL A 125 -4.36 -3.24 -7.77
C VAL A 125 -5.10 -2.45 -6.70
N ASP A 126 -4.83 -2.79 -5.45
CA ASP A 126 -5.34 -2.09 -4.28
C ASP A 126 -4.19 -1.33 -3.60
N GLY A 127 -4.32 0.00 -3.56
CA GLY A 127 -3.52 0.90 -2.72
C GLY A 127 -4.37 1.42 -1.54
N SER A 128 -3.74 2.03 -0.54
CA SER A 128 -4.39 2.42 0.73
C SER A 128 -5.67 3.27 0.56
N SER A 129 -5.76 4.06 -0.50
CA SER A 129 -6.96 4.84 -0.85
C SER A 129 -7.04 5.05 -2.36
N SER A 130 -6.64 4.04 -3.13
CA SER A 130 -6.59 4.15 -4.59
C SER A 130 -6.61 2.79 -5.23
N TYR A 131 -7.21 2.64 -6.39
CA TYR A 131 -7.30 1.33 -7.05
C TYR A 131 -7.29 1.44 -8.57
N ILE A 132 -7.08 0.30 -9.22
CA ILE A 132 -7.40 0.08 -10.63
C ILE A 132 -7.81 -1.39 -10.81
N ASP A 133 -8.85 -1.61 -11.61
CA ASP A 133 -9.25 -2.92 -12.11
C ASP A 133 -9.04 -2.92 -13.62
N ILE A 134 -8.16 -3.81 -14.09
CA ILE A 134 -7.91 -4.04 -15.52
C ILE A 134 -8.64 -5.34 -15.90
N PRO A 135 -9.56 -5.29 -16.87
CA PRO A 135 -10.28 -6.47 -17.32
C PRO A 135 -9.32 -7.46 -17.97
N SER A 136 -9.86 -8.62 -18.37
CA SER A 136 -9.09 -9.68 -19.01
C SER A 136 -8.28 -9.13 -20.19
N THR A 137 -6.95 -9.19 -20.08
CA THR A 137 -6.02 -8.72 -21.10
C THR A 137 -4.97 -9.79 -21.39
N TYR A 138 -4.55 -9.87 -22.65
CA TYR A 138 -3.49 -10.81 -23.04
C TYR A 138 -2.13 -10.21 -22.70
N LEU A 139 -1.41 -10.86 -21.78
CA LEU A 139 -0.11 -10.38 -21.31
C LEU A 139 1.05 -11.11 -22.02
N GLY A 140 0.91 -11.39 -23.30
CA GLY A 140 1.99 -11.95 -24.11
C GLY A 140 2.21 -13.45 -23.96
N MET A 141 3.26 -13.92 -24.64
CA MET A 141 3.65 -15.33 -24.76
C MET A 141 4.83 -15.67 -23.85
N PHE A 142 5.02 -16.97 -23.61
CA PHE A 142 6.09 -17.57 -22.85
C PHE A 142 7.47 -16.93 -23.13
N GLY A 143 8.16 -16.66 -22.02
CA GLY A 143 9.48 -16.06 -21.97
C GLY A 143 9.47 -14.54 -22.15
N GLY A 144 8.31 -13.93 -22.43
CA GLY A 144 8.18 -12.50 -22.62
C GLY A 144 8.39 -11.68 -21.33
N CYS A 145 8.85 -10.45 -21.51
CA CYS A 145 8.89 -9.43 -20.46
C CYS A 145 8.02 -8.24 -20.86
N ILE A 146 7.12 -7.82 -19.97
CA ILE A 146 6.20 -6.70 -20.18
C ILE A 146 6.46 -5.64 -19.12
N GLU A 147 6.69 -4.42 -19.58
CA GLU A 147 6.64 -3.23 -18.75
C GLU A 147 5.23 -2.66 -18.76
N MET A 148 4.60 -2.61 -17.59
CA MET A 148 3.25 -2.09 -17.40
C MET A 148 3.24 -1.07 -16.27
N ASP A 149 3.19 0.21 -16.62
CA ASP A 149 3.00 1.27 -15.63
C ASP A 149 1.50 1.51 -15.41
N MET A 150 1.09 1.63 -14.15
CA MET A 150 -0.31 1.77 -13.73
C MET A 150 -0.55 3.08 -12.96
N ASN A 151 -1.60 3.77 -13.37
CA ASN A 151 -2.12 4.97 -12.72
C ASN A 151 -3.39 4.60 -11.97
N LEU A 152 -3.33 4.67 -10.65
CA LEU A 152 -4.46 4.35 -9.78
C LEU A 152 -5.35 5.57 -9.62
N MET A 153 -6.65 5.31 -9.64
CA MET A 153 -7.65 6.30 -9.29
C MET A 153 -7.70 6.42 -7.78
N SER A 154 -7.55 7.64 -7.26
CA SER A 154 -7.70 7.94 -5.84
C SER A 154 -9.16 7.83 -5.44
N VAL A 155 -9.45 7.17 -4.33
CA VAL A 155 -10.75 7.25 -3.67
C VAL A 155 -10.63 8.35 -2.64
N VAL A 156 -11.24 9.50 -2.92
CA VAL A 156 -11.34 10.58 -1.92
C VAL A 156 -12.43 10.15 -0.94
N SER A 157 -12.03 9.75 0.26
CA SER A 157 -12.99 9.54 1.35
C SER A 157 -13.52 10.92 1.74
N PHE A 158 -14.73 11.25 1.31
CA PHE A 158 -15.47 12.38 1.87
C PHE A 158 -15.81 12.01 3.31
N VAL A 159 -14.89 12.28 4.24
CA VAL A 159 -15.26 12.45 5.63
C VAL A 159 -16.02 13.77 5.64
N ASN A 160 -17.32 13.69 5.36
CA ASN A 160 -18.24 14.81 5.51
C ASN A 160 -18.17 15.24 6.99
N GLU A 161 -17.30 16.19 7.28
CA GLU A 161 -17.59 17.16 8.32
C GLU A 161 -18.93 17.78 7.91
N MET A 162 -20.01 17.35 8.57
CA MET A 162 -21.31 18.04 8.59
C MET A 162 -21.17 19.41 9.29
N ASN A 163 -20.25 20.23 8.82
CA ASN A 163 -20.09 21.64 9.16
C ASN A 163 -20.49 22.55 8.00
N ASP A 164 -20.93 22.00 6.86
CA ASP A 164 -21.64 22.80 5.87
C ASP A 164 -23.03 23.21 6.41
N THR A 165 -23.08 24.42 6.93
CA THR A 165 -24.29 25.07 7.48
C THR A 165 -25.33 25.36 6.40
N SER A 166 -24.97 25.32 5.11
CA SER A 166 -25.89 25.52 3.99
C SER A 166 -26.86 24.35 3.85
N LEU A 167 -26.34 23.12 3.84
CA LEU A 167 -27.14 21.90 3.74
C LEU A 167 -28.03 21.67 4.96
N LYS A 168 -27.55 22.02 6.17
CA LYS A 168 -28.38 21.96 7.39
C LYS A 168 -29.62 22.86 7.27
N LYS A 169 -29.46 24.08 6.76
CA LYS A 169 -30.58 25.02 6.56
C LYS A 169 -31.57 24.55 5.51
N GLU A 170 -31.10 23.87 4.46
CA GLU A 170 -31.96 23.37 3.39
C GLU A 170 -32.77 22.14 3.83
N VAL A 171 -32.16 21.23 4.60
CA VAL A 171 -32.86 20.09 5.21
C VAL A 171 -33.89 20.53 6.26
N GLU A 172 -33.59 21.57 7.05
CA GLU A 172 -34.57 22.14 7.99
C GLU A 172 -35.76 22.81 7.29
N LYS A 173 -35.57 23.39 6.10
CA LYS A 173 -36.67 23.93 5.29
C LYS A 173 -37.60 22.86 4.75
N LEU A 174 -37.07 21.68 4.42
CA LEU A 174 -37.85 20.55 3.91
C LEU A 174 -38.59 19.77 5.01
N ARG A 175 -38.31 20.06 6.29
CA ARG A 175 -38.94 19.44 7.45
C ARG A 175 -40.15 20.21 7.99
N LYS A 176 -40.51 21.33 7.37
CA LYS A 176 -41.72 22.12 7.63
C LYS A 176 -42.74 21.86 6.53
#